data_AF-H2EV18-F1
#
_entry.id   AF-H2EV18-F1
#
_cell.length_a   1.000
_cell.length_b   1.000
_cell.length_c   1.000
_cell.angle_alpha   90.00
_cell.angle_beta   90.00
_cell.angle_gamma   90.00
#
_symmetry.space_group_name_H-M   'P 1'
#
loop_
_entity.id
_entity.type
_entity.pdbx_description
1 polymer ?
#
loop_
_entity_poly.entity_id
_entity_poly.type
_entity_poly.pdbx_seq_one_letter_code
_entity_poly.pdbx_strand_id
1 'polypeptide(L)' 'MLITALVALLVLVSLGLVVTVPVALATPGEWDASKPSFNRAFQLWIGLVLVIAIADGIATSI' A
#
# COMPACT_ATOMS: atom_id res chain seq x y z
N MET A 1 -13.40 2.62 -15.03
CA MET A 1 -13.76 3.14 -13.70
C MET A 1 -13.12 2.36 -12.55
N LEU A 2 -13.08 1.02 -12.60
CA LEU A 2 -12.45 0.19 -11.56
C LEU A 2 -10.96 0.49 -11.33
N ILE A 3 -10.13 0.47 -12.39
CA ILE A 3 -8.67 0.71 -12.27
C ILE A 3 -8.39 2.08 -11.64
N THR A 4 -9.08 3.13 -12.09
CA THR A 4 -9.00 4.48 -11.49
C THR A 4 -9.32 4.49 -9.99
N ALA A 5 -10.33 3.74 -9.54
CA ALA A 5 -10.67 3.66 -8.12
C ALA A 5 -9.60 2.89 -7.32
N LEU A 6 -9.07 1.80 -7.87
CA LEU A 6 -7.98 1.04 -7.25
C LEU A 6 -6.70 1.87 -7.14
N VAL A 7 -6.36 2.63 -8.18
CA VAL A 7 -5.21 3.55 -8.17
C VAL A 7 -5.41 4.67 -7.16
N ALA A 8 -6.62 5.25 -7.07
CA ALA A 8 -6.92 6.26 -6.05
C ALA A 8 -6.72 5.70 -4.62
N LEU A 9 -7.20 4.47 -4.37
CA LEU A 9 -6.96 3.78 -3.10
C LEU A 9 -5.46 3.54 -2.86
N LEU A 10 -4.71 3.10 -3.88
CA LEU A 10 -3.27 2.88 -3.79
C LEU A 10 -2.52 4.15 -3.41
N VAL A 11 -2.90 5.29 -4.00
CA VAL A 11 -2.31 6.59 -3.67
C VAL A 11 -2.59 6.97 -2.22
N LEU A 12 -3.82 6.83 -1.74
CA LEU A 12 -4.17 7.16 -0.35
C LEU A 12 -3.43 6.27 0.66
N VAL A 13 -3.35 4.97 0.41
CA VAL A 13 -2.57 4.03 1.23
C VAL A 13 -1.09 4.40 1.21
N SER A 14 -0.55 4.71 0.02
CA SER A 14 0.86 5.09 -0.13
C SER A 14 1.19 6.38 0.62
N LEU A 15 0.31 7.40 0.59
CA LEU A 15 0.47 8.62 1.37
C LEU A 15 0.53 8.33 2.86
N GLY A 16 -0.36 7.46 3.36
CA GLY A 16 -0.34 7.00 4.74
C GLY A 16 0.99 6.34 5.11
N LEU A 17 1.49 5.43 4.28
CA LEU A 17 2.76 4.74 4.51
C LEU A 17 3.97 5.69 4.42
N VAL A 18 4.03 6.57 3.43
CA VAL A 18 5.12 7.55 3.26
C VAL A 18 5.25 8.47 4.47
N VAL A 19 4.14 8.82 5.13
CA VAL A 19 4.18 9.64 6.35
C VAL A 19 4.47 8.78 7.59
N THR A 20 3.74 7.68 7.79
CA THR A 20 3.77 6.94 9.06
C THR A 20 5.00 6.06 9.25
N VAL A 21 5.56 5.50 8.17
CA VAL A 21 6.78 4.67 8.24
C VAL A 21 7.99 5.46 8.77
N PRO A 22 8.39 6.61 8.20
CA PRO A 22 9.54 7.35 8.72
C PRO A 22 9.31 7.88 10.14
N VAL A 23 8.07 8.23 10.51
CA VAL A 23 7.74 8.65 11.89
C VAL A 23 7.98 7.50 12.88
N ALA A 24 7.52 6.29 12.57
CA ALA A 24 7.75 5.11 13.41
C ALA A 24 9.22 4.70 13.47
N LEU A 25 9.97 4.88 12.38
CA LEU A 25 11.41 4.63 12.33
C LEU A 25 12.22 5.67 13.13
N ALA A 26 11.78 6.92 13.15
CA ALA A 26 12.45 8.00 13.87
C ALA A 26 12.12 8.03 15.37
N THR A 27 11.00 7.42 15.79
CA THR A 27 10.55 7.41 17.18
C THR A 27 11.11 6.18 17.92
N PRO A 28 11.92 6.35 18.98
CA PRO A 28 12.52 5.23 19.70
C PRO A 28 11.47 4.25 20.24
N GLY A 29 11.63 2.95 19.97
CA GLY A 29 10.75 1.88 20.42
C GLY A 29 9.46 1.68 19.61
N GLU A 30 9.00 2.70 18.87
CA GLU A 30 7.76 2.61 18.09
C GLU A 30 7.86 1.62 16.93
N TRP A 31 9.01 1.57 16.26
CA TRP A 31 9.22 0.62 15.17
C TRP A 31 8.96 -0.82 15.61
N ASP A 32 9.59 -1.27 16.69
CA ASP A 32 9.45 -2.66 17.15
C ASP A 32 8.04 -2.97 17.63
N ALA A 33 7.37 -2.01 18.29
CA ALA A 33 6.00 -2.15 18.75
C ALA A 33 4.98 -2.23 17.60
N SER A 34 5.20 -1.45 16.53
CA SER A 34 4.26 -1.31 15.40
C SER A 34 4.60 -2.17 14.17
N LYS A 35 5.77 -2.82 14.15
CA LYS A 35 6.27 -3.64 13.03
C LYS A 35 5.25 -4.67 12.51
N PRO A 36 4.48 -5.40 13.35
CA PRO A 36 3.47 -6.33 12.84
C PRO A 36 2.35 -5.64 12.04
N SER A 37 1.96 -4.43 12.46
CA SER A 37 0.95 -3.63 11.76
C SER A 37 1.49 -3.10 10.43
N PHE A 38 2.72 -2.59 10.40
CA PHE A 38 3.37 -2.19 9.15
C PHE A 38 3.55 -3.36 8.19
N ASN A 39 3.95 -4.54 8.67
CA ASN A 39 4.05 -5.74 7.83
C ASN A 39 2.72 -6.08 7.14
N ARG A 40 1.59 -6.02 7.88
CA ARG A 40 0.26 -6.23 7.28
C ARG A 40 -0.08 -5.14 6.26
N ALA A 41 0.24 -3.88 6.57
CA ALA A 41 0.00 -2.78 5.65
C ALA A 41 0.84 -2.91 4.37
N PHE A 42 2.09 -3.36 4.47
CA PHE A 42 2.96 -3.63 3.31
C PHE A 42 2.42 -4.80 2.47
N GLN A 43 1.97 -5.89 3.10
CA GLN A 43 1.34 -7.01 2.39
C GLN A 43 0.09 -6.55 1.63
N LEU A 44 -0.76 -5.72 2.26
CA LEU A 44 -1.94 -5.15 1.62
C LEU A 44 -1.55 -4.23 0.45
N TRP A 45 -0.55 -3.37 0.63
CA TRP A 45 -0.06 -2.46 -0.40
C TRP A 45 0.50 -3.22 -1.61
N ILE A 46 1.35 -4.23 -1.40
CA ILE A 46 1.86 -5.10 -2.48
C ILE A 46 0.70 -5.84 -3.16
N GLY A 47 -0.23 -6.39 -2.38
CA GLY A 47 -1.42 -7.06 -2.92
C GLY A 47 -2.24 -6.14 -3.82
N LEU A 48 -2.40 -4.86 -3.44
CA LEU A 48 -3.10 -3.88 -4.25
C LEU A 48 -2.38 -3.58 -5.57
N VAL A 49 -1.05 -3.47 -5.56
CA VAL A 49 -0.25 -3.32 -6.79
C VAL A 49 -0.46 -4.51 -7.73
N LEU A 50 -0.43 -5.74 -7.20
CA LEU A 50 -0.64 -6.95 -8.01
C LEU A 50 -2.06 -7.00 -8.61
N VAL A 51 -3.08 -6.68 -7.82
CA VAL A 51 -4.47 -6.63 -8.30
C VAL A 51 -4.64 -5.61 -9.42
N ILE A 52 -4.03 -4.43 -9.29
CA ILE A 52 -4.06 -3.40 -10.34
C ILE A 52 -3.37 -3.91 -11.61
N ALA A 53 -2.18 -4.50 -11.50
CA ALA A 53 -1.45 -5.03 -12.63
C ALA A 53 -2.25 -6.13 -13.38
N ILE A 54 -2.89 -7.02 -12.64
CA ILE A 54 -3.75 -8.07 -13.23
C ILE A 54 -4.97 -7.44 -13.92
N ALA A 55 -5.64 -6.47 -13.26
CA ALA A 55 -6.80 -5.80 -13.82
C ALA A 55 -6.47 -5.04 -15.11
N ASP A 56 -5.33 -4.36 -15.15
CA ASP A 56 -4.82 -3.65 -16.32
C ASP A 56 -4.45 -4.60 -17.47
N GLY A 57 -3.74 -5.70 -17.15
CA GLY A 57 -3.38 -6.72 -18.12
C GLY A 57 -4.60 -7.38 -18.78
N ILE A 58 -5.63 -7.70 -18.00
CA ILE A 58 -6.89 -8.24 -18.53
C ILE A 58 -7.61 -7.19 -19.38
N ALA A 59 -7.77 -5.96 -18.87
CA ALA A 59 -8.52 -4.91 -19.55
C ALA A 59 -7.90 -4.47 -20.88
N THR A 60 -6.58 -4.56 -21.01
CA THR A 60 -5.85 -4.24 -22.25
C THR A 60 -5.88 -5.38 -23.28
N SER A 61 -6.18 -6.60 -22.84
CA SER A 61 -6.18 -7.80 -23.70
C SER A 61 -7.56 -8.16 -24.27
N ILE A 62 -8.59 -7.38 -23.94
CA ILE A 62 -9.98 -7.49 -24.44
C ILE A 62 -10.32 -6.29 -25.32
#